data_AF-A0A1F5YRD0-F1
#
_entry.id   AF-A0A1F5YRD0-F1
#
_cell.length_a   1.000
_cell.length_b   1.000
_cell.length_c   1.000
_cell.angle_alpha   90.00
_cell.angle_beta   90.00
_cell.angle_gamma   90.00
#
_symmetry.space_group_name_H-M   'P 1'
#
loop_
_entity.id
_entity.type
_entity.pdbx_description
1 polymer ?
#
loop_
_entity_poly.entity_id
_entity_poly.type
_entity_poly.pdbx_seq_one_letter_code
_entity_poly.pdbx_strand_id
1 'polypeptide(L)'
;NRNLINLFTTPISLIEFIIATLILGLIKLLMVILFMGLIAFFLYRFNIFFYGWYLLPAIVNLTLVGWWVGFIIDGLIFRYGYKIQAFAWAFIFVLYPFSAVLYPVEILPPWARHISAVLPTSYIFENMRAILFSGKFNALDIYIALTLNLIYLILSTIFLKLMFKNALQNGRLIKLN
;
A
#
# COMPACT_ATOMS: atom_id res chain seq x y z
N ASN A 1 19.39 -17.04 -6.65
CA ASN A 1 19.57 -16.35 -7.94
C ASN A 1 19.50 -17.24 -9.18
N ARG A 2 18.65 -18.28 -9.24
CA ARG A 2 18.48 -19.10 -10.47
C ARG A 2 17.06 -19.63 -10.74
N ASN A 3 16.02 -19.13 -10.06
CA ASN A 3 14.66 -19.66 -10.22
C ASN A 3 13.67 -18.78 -10.97
N LEU A 4 14.03 -17.54 -11.35
CA LEU A 4 13.15 -16.70 -12.18
C LEU A 4 13.06 -17.25 -13.61
N ILE A 5 14.15 -17.80 -14.15
CA ILE A 5 14.21 -18.34 -15.52
C ILE A 5 13.28 -19.55 -15.70
N ASN A 6 13.18 -20.43 -14.70
CA ASN A 6 12.23 -21.57 -14.72
C ASN A 6 10.77 -21.16 -14.49
N LEU A 7 10.53 -19.98 -13.90
CA LEU A 7 9.17 -19.47 -13.71
C LEU A 7 8.62 -18.82 -15.00
N PHE A 8 9.52 -18.29 -15.85
CA PHE A 8 9.19 -17.67 -17.14
C PHE A 8 9.16 -18.65 -18.34
N THR A 9 9.46 -19.95 -18.12
CA THR A 9 9.21 -21.01 -19.13
C THR A 9 7.77 -21.50 -19.13
N THR A 10 6.98 -21.16 -18.11
CA THR A 10 5.52 -21.29 -18.12
C THR A 10 4.89 -19.96 -18.54
N PRO A 11 3.85 -19.94 -19.38
CA PRO A 11 3.13 -18.72 -19.75
C PRO A 11 2.31 -18.25 -18.56
N ILE A 12 2.95 -17.71 -17.52
CA ILE A 12 2.27 -17.16 -16.36
C ILE A 12 1.47 -15.96 -16.83
N SER A 13 0.15 -16.03 -16.63
CA SER A 13 -0.71 -14.92 -16.98
C SER A 13 -0.48 -13.76 -16.01
N LEU A 14 -0.58 -12.54 -16.51
CA LEU A 14 -0.50 -11.34 -15.66
C LEU A 14 -1.53 -11.38 -14.52
N ILE A 15 -2.67 -12.04 -14.74
CA ILE A 15 -3.74 -12.21 -13.75
C ILE A 15 -3.28 -13.14 -12.62
N GLU A 16 -2.63 -14.26 -12.93
CA GLU A 16 -2.04 -15.16 -11.92
C GLU A 16 -1.00 -14.43 -11.07
N PHE A 17 -0.13 -13.64 -11.70
CA PHE A 17 0.85 -12.82 -10.99
C PHE A 17 0.17 -11.85 -10.02
N ILE A 18 -0.83 -11.09 -10.49
CA ILE A 18 -1.57 -10.13 -9.65
C ILE A 18 -2.25 -10.86 -8.47
N ILE A 19 -2.96 -11.95 -8.74
CA ILE A 19 -3.68 -12.71 -7.70
C ILE A 19 -2.70 -13.26 -6.66
N ALA A 20 -1.58 -13.85 -7.11
CA ALA A 20 -0.56 -14.37 -6.21
C ALA A 20 0.02 -13.27 -5.31
N THR A 21 0.37 -12.11 -5.87
CA THR A 21 0.89 -10.96 -5.10
C THR A 21 -0.14 -10.44 -4.09
N LEU A 22 -1.42 -10.36 -4.46
CA LEU A 22 -2.49 -9.96 -3.56
C LEU A 22 -2.67 -10.93 -2.39
N ILE A 23 -2.73 -12.24 -2.66
CA ILE A 23 -2.89 -13.29 -1.64
C ILE A 23 -1.69 -13.32 -0.70
N LEU A 24 -0.46 -13.32 -1.24
CA LEU A 24 0.76 -13.31 -0.44
C LEU A 24 0.85 -12.05 0.44
N GLY A 25 0.45 -10.90 -0.12
CA GLY A 25 0.37 -9.64 0.63
C GLY A 25 -0.62 -9.71 1.79
N LEU A 26 -1.82 -10.27 1.57
CA LEU A 26 -2.83 -10.45 2.61
C LEU A 26 -2.37 -11.39 3.73
N ILE A 27 -1.80 -12.55 3.37
CA ILE A 27 -1.29 -13.51 4.36
C ILE A 27 -0.20 -12.85 5.21
N LYS A 28 0.74 -12.16 4.57
CA LYS A 28 1.80 -11.42 5.28
C LYS A 28 1.23 -10.34 6.21
N LEU A 29 0.25 -9.58 5.74
CA LEU A 29 -0.40 -8.54 6.52
C LEU A 29 -1.10 -9.12 7.76
N LEU A 30 -1.85 -10.21 7.60
CA LEU A 30 -2.52 -10.88 8.72
C LEU A 30 -1.52 -11.39 9.77
N MET A 31 -0.42 -12.01 9.32
CA MET A 31 0.65 -12.45 10.23
C MET A 31 1.27 -11.28 11.00
N VAL A 32 1.55 -10.16 10.32
CA VAL A 32 2.15 -8.97 10.96
C VAL A 32 1.18 -8.35 11.97
N ILE A 33 -0.10 -8.18 11.62
CA ILE A 33 -1.11 -7.61 12.52
C ILE A 33 -1.30 -8.50 13.74
N LEU A 34 -1.40 -9.83 13.55
CA LEU A 34 -1.54 -10.77 14.66
C LEU A 34 -0.34 -10.69 15.59
N PHE A 35 0.87 -10.74 15.04
CA PHE A 35 2.10 -10.72 15.83
C PHE A 35 2.29 -9.39 16.58
N MET A 36 2.14 -8.26 15.90
CA MET A 36 2.23 -6.94 16.55
C MET A 36 1.11 -6.74 17.58
N GLY A 37 -0.10 -7.24 17.30
CA GLY A 37 -1.22 -7.15 18.23
C GLY A 37 -1.00 -7.93 19.52
N LEU A 38 -0.44 -9.13 19.43
CA LEU A 38 -0.05 -9.93 20.60
C LEU A 38 1.01 -9.22 21.43
N ILE A 39 2.06 -8.69 20.80
CA ILE A 39 3.11 -7.94 21.48
C ILE A 39 2.53 -6.70 22.17
N ALA A 40 1.68 -5.93 21.48
CA ALA A 40 1.05 -4.74 22.04
C ALA A 40 0.18 -5.07 23.27
N PHE A 41 -0.55 -6.18 23.22
CA PHE A 41 -1.36 -6.65 24.34
C PHE A 41 -0.51 -7.06 25.54
N PHE A 42 0.52 -7.89 25.34
CA PHE A 42 1.33 -8.40 26.45
C PHE A 42 2.25 -7.34 27.07
N LEU A 43 2.90 -6.49 26.25
CA LEU A 43 3.88 -5.51 26.74
C LEU A 43 3.24 -4.21 27.22
N TYR A 44 2.19 -3.73 26.55
CA TYR A 44 1.61 -2.41 26.80
C TYR A 44 0.20 -2.46 27.38
N ARG A 45 -0.35 -3.67 27.60
CA ARG A 45 -1.76 -3.89 28.00
C ARG A 45 -2.75 -3.15 27.07
N PHE A 46 -2.35 -2.91 25.83
CA PHE A 46 -3.15 -2.20 24.86
C PHE A 46 -4.09 -3.19 24.17
N ASN A 47 -5.39 -3.02 24.37
CA ASN A 47 -6.40 -3.88 23.75
C ASN A 47 -6.89 -3.25 22.43
N ILE A 48 -6.32 -3.71 21.31
CA ILE A 48 -6.72 -3.27 19.96
C ILE A 48 -8.19 -3.59 19.67
N PHE A 49 -8.74 -4.66 20.27
CA PHE A 49 -10.13 -5.08 20.06
C PHE A 49 -11.15 -4.11 20.65
N PHE A 50 -10.75 -3.20 21.55
CA PHE A 50 -11.64 -2.15 22.07
C PHE A 50 -12.14 -1.22 20.96
N TYR A 51 -11.29 -0.92 19.98
CA TYR A 51 -11.65 -0.10 18.80
C TYR A 51 -12.33 -0.90 17.70
N GLY A 52 -12.60 -2.19 17.95
CA GLY A 52 -12.92 -3.26 17.00
C GLY A 52 -13.52 -2.82 15.66
N TRP A 53 -14.77 -2.36 15.66
CA TRP A 53 -15.51 -2.09 14.43
C TRP A 53 -14.94 -0.92 13.61
N TYR A 54 -14.34 0.06 14.28
CA TYR A 54 -13.74 1.22 13.63
C TYR A 54 -12.38 0.89 12.98
N LEU A 55 -11.71 -0.16 13.45
CA LEU A 55 -10.44 -0.61 12.91
C LEU A 55 -10.59 -1.26 11.52
N LEU A 56 -11.74 -1.89 11.25
CA LEU A 56 -11.99 -2.63 10.01
C LEU A 56 -11.92 -1.71 8.76
N PRO A 57 -12.64 -0.58 8.69
CA PRO A 57 -12.51 0.35 7.56
C PRO A 57 -11.08 0.86 7.35
N ALA A 58 -10.32 1.08 8.43
CA ALA A 58 -8.94 1.52 8.36
C ALA A 58 -8.04 0.43 7.76
N ILE A 59 -8.14 -0.82 8.24
CA ILE A 59 -7.35 -1.95 7.70
C ILE A 59 -7.64 -2.16 6.22
N VAL A 60 -8.91 -2.14 5.82
CA VAL A 60 -9.29 -2.32 4.41
C VAL A 60 -8.68 -1.23 3.55
N ASN A 61 -8.83 0.04 3.93
CA ASN A 61 -8.28 1.14 3.14
C ASN A 61 -6.75 1.14 3.11
N LEU A 62 -6.06 0.83 4.22
CA LEU A 62 -4.60 0.73 4.25
C LEU A 62 -4.09 -0.45 3.42
N THR A 63 -4.85 -1.54 3.35
CA THR A 63 -4.53 -2.68 2.47
C THR A 63 -4.63 -2.28 1.01
N LEU A 64 -5.68 -1.55 0.62
CA LEU A 64 -5.81 -1.00 -0.73
C LEU A 64 -4.64 -0.10 -1.10
N VAL A 65 -4.15 0.72 -0.14
CA VAL A 65 -2.93 1.52 -0.33
C VAL A 65 -1.72 0.65 -0.65
N GLY A 66 -1.50 -0.39 0.14
CA GLY A 66 -0.42 -1.33 -0.10
C GLY A 66 -0.47 -1.95 -1.50
N TRP A 67 -1.67 -2.29 -1.98
CA TRP A 67 -1.86 -2.88 -3.30
C TRP A 67 -1.57 -1.92 -4.45
N TRP A 68 -2.17 -0.72 -4.47
CA TRP A 68 -1.94 0.20 -5.58
C TRP A 68 -0.50 0.73 -5.60
N VAL A 69 0.13 0.94 -4.43
CA VAL A 69 1.56 1.29 -4.35
C VAL A 69 2.41 0.13 -4.86
N GLY A 70 2.11 -1.11 -4.45
CA GLY A 70 2.79 -2.31 -4.91
C GLY A 70 2.75 -2.45 -6.43
N PHE A 71 1.58 -2.26 -7.04
CA PHE A 71 1.42 -2.32 -8.50
C PHE A 71 2.22 -1.25 -9.25
N ILE A 72 2.34 -0.04 -8.70
CA ILE A 72 3.20 0.99 -9.28
C ILE A 72 4.67 0.55 -9.22
N ILE A 73 5.11 0.04 -8.07
CA ILE A 73 6.49 -0.44 -7.88
C ILE A 73 6.79 -1.61 -8.82
N ASP A 74 5.92 -2.61 -8.90
CA ASP A 74 6.08 -3.76 -9.79
C ASP A 74 6.14 -3.33 -11.26
N GLY A 75 5.29 -2.38 -11.67
CA GLY A 75 5.32 -1.81 -13.01
C GLY A 75 6.63 -1.09 -13.32
N LEU A 76 7.19 -0.34 -12.36
CA LEU A 76 8.50 0.30 -12.50
C LEU A 76 9.63 -0.73 -12.60
N ILE A 77 9.60 -1.79 -11.79
CA ILE A 77 10.58 -2.87 -11.83
C ILE A 77 10.51 -3.60 -13.18
N PHE A 78 9.34 -3.87 -13.74
CA PHE A 78 9.24 -4.47 -15.08
C PHE A 78 9.83 -3.60 -16.18
N ARG A 79 9.73 -2.27 -16.06
CA ARG A 79 10.27 -1.34 -17.06
C ARG A 79 11.78 -1.11 -16.95
N TYR A 80 12.28 -0.92 -15.73
CA TYR A 80 13.65 -0.44 -15.45
C TYR A 80 14.54 -1.50 -14.79
N GLY A 81 13.98 -2.65 -14.40
CA GLY A 81 14.67 -3.73 -13.71
C GLY A 81 14.88 -3.50 -12.22
N TYR A 82 15.56 -4.43 -11.57
CA TYR A 82 15.79 -4.41 -10.11
C TYR A 82 16.61 -3.22 -9.62
N LYS A 83 17.31 -2.51 -10.52
CA LYS A 83 18.07 -1.28 -10.18
C LYS A 83 17.18 -0.19 -9.56
N ILE A 84 15.89 -0.16 -9.89
CA ILE A 84 14.95 0.83 -9.37
C ILE A 84 14.32 0.44 -8.02
N GLN A 85 14.62 -0.75 -7.49
CA GLN A 85 14.05 -1.21 -6.21
C GLN A 85 14.42 -0.27 -5.06
N ALA A 86 15.64 0.29 -5.05
CA ALA A 86 16.03 1.28 -4.04
C ALA A 86 15.17 2.56 -4.14
N PHE A 87 14.82 2.98 -5.36
CA PHE A 87 13.94 4.13 -5.59
C PHE A 87 12.50 3.85 -5.14
N ALA A 88 12.03 2.61 -5.30
CA ALA A 88 10.72 2.19 -4.79
C ALA A 88 10.61 2.32 -3.26
N TRP A 89 11.66 1.95 -2.53
CA TRP A 89 11.72 2.16 -1.08
C TRP A 89 11.74 3.65 -0.71
N ALA A 90 12.53 4.45 -1.44
CA ALA A 90 12.57 5.90 -1.24
C ALA A 90 11.18 6.54 -1.45
N PHE A 91 10.42 6.07 -2.44
CA PHE A 91 9.06 6.56 -2.69
C PHE A 91 8.14 6.36 -1.48
N ILE A 92 8.15 5.18 -0.86
CA ILE A 92 7.37 4.90 0.36
C ILE A 92 7.81 5.84 1.50
N PHE A 93 9.11 6.04 1.66
CA PHE A 93 9.65 6.92 2.69
C PHE A 93 9.22 8.39 2.49
N VAL A 94 9.16 8.85 1.24
CA VAL A 94 8.69 10.19 0.90
C VAL A 94 7.21 10.35 1.19
N LEU A 95 6.38 9.32 0.99
CA LEU A 95 4.95 9.37 1.31
C LEU A 95 4.67 9.43 2.83
N TYR A 96 5.56 8.86 3.63
CA TYR A 96 5.40 8.74 5.07
C TYR A 96 5.11 10.08 5.80
N PRO A 97 5.90 11.16 5.66
CA PRO A 97 5.63 12.44 6.34
C PRO A 97 4.29 13.08 5.95
N PHE A 98 3.79 12.83 4.73
CA PHE A 98 2.53 13.39 4.25
C PHE A 98 1.31 12.54 4.61
N SER A 99 1.53 11.32 5.10
CA SER A 99 0.45 10.37 5.43
C SER A 99 -0.26 10.64 6.75
N ALA A 100 0.10 11.69 7.49
CA ALA A 100 -0.45 12.03 8.80
C ALA A 100 -0.34 10.90 9.85
N VAL A 101 0.64 10.01 9.71
CA VAL A 101 0.89 8.90 10.67
C VAL A 101 1.38 9.45 12.02
N LEU A 102 2.42 10.31 11.98
CA LEU A 102 3.06 10.82 13.19
C LEU A 102 2.42 12.11 13.69
N TYR A 103 2.12 13.04 12.78
CA TYR A 103 1.61 14.37 13.10
C TYR A 103 0.32 14.64 12.34
N PRO A 104 -0.60 15.43 12.92
CA PRO A 104 -1.79 15.87 12.22
C PRO A 104 -1.45 16.75 11.02
N VAL A 105 -2.32 16.71 10.00
CA VAL A 105 -2.21 17.45 8.74
C VAL A 105 -2.19 18.97 8.97
N GLU A 106 -2.82 19.43 10.06
CA GLU A 106 -2.90 20.85 10.41
C GLU A 106 -1.53 21.49 10.67
N ILE A 107 -0.57 20.73 11.20
CA ILE A 107 0.79 21.21 11.53
C ILE A 107 1.66 21.36 10.27
N LEU A 108 1.29 20.68 9.18
CA LEU A 108 2.06 20.73 7.94
C LEU A 108 1.99 22.12 7.29
N PRO A 109 3.09 22.59 6.66
CA PRO A 109 3.06 23.83 5.90
C PRO A 109 2.05 23.75 4.74
N PRO A 110 1.53 24.87 4.24
CA PRO A 110 0.42 24.89 3.28
C PRO A 110 0.66 24.01 2.05
N TRP A 111 1.88 24.02 1.50
CA TRP A 111 2.24 23.19 0.34
C TRP A 111 2.16 21.69 0.63
N ALA A 112 2.57 21.26 1.83
CA ALA A 112 2.56 19.86 2.24
C ALA A 112 1.13 19.38 2.53
N ARG A 113 0.26 20.28 3.01
CA ARG A 113 -1.16 19.98 3.22
C ARG A 113 -1.87 19.59 1.91
N HIS A 114 -1.54 20.24 0.81
CA HIS A 114 -2.07 19.87 -0.51
C HIS A 114 -1.64 18.47 -0.94
N ILE A 115 -0.40 18.05 -0.63
CA ILE A 115 0.08 16.69 -0.91
C ILE A 115 -0.70 15.68 -0.05
N SER A 116 -0.85 15.96 1.25
CA SER A 116 -1.62 15.10 2.15
C SER A 116 -3.07 14.92 1.72
N ALA A 117 -3.72 15.95 1.17
CA ALA A 117 -5.10 15.87 0.69
C ALA A 117 -5.30 14.90 -0.49
N VAL A 118 -4.23 14.56 -1.21
CA VAL A 118 -4.27 13.60 -2.31
C VAL A 118 -3.98 12.18 -1.82
N LEU A 119 -3.47 12.03 -0.59
CA LEU A 119 -3.11 10.73 -0.04
C LEU A 119 -4.29 10.13 0.76
N PRO A 120 -4.80 8.95 0.39
CA PRO A 120 -5.87 8.29 1.15
C PRO A 120 -5.45 7.96 2.59
N THR A 121 -4.14 7.79 2.84
CA THR A 121 -3.60 7.52 4.17
C THR A 121 -3.83 8.66 5.15
N SER A 122 -3.77 9.92 4.71
CA SER A 122 -3.94 11.07 5.60
C SER A 122 -5.32 11.07 6.27
N TYR A 123 -6.37 10.83 5.47
CA TYR A 123 -7.75 10.71 5.95
C TYR A 123 -7.92 9.55 6.94
N ILE A 124 -7.30 8.39 6.67
CA ILE A 124 -7.41 7.21 7.56
C ILE A 124 -6.72 7.48 8.91
N PHE A 125 -5.51 8.03 8.90
CA PHE A 125 -4.76 8.26 10.12
C PHE A 125 -5.32 9.43 10.93
N GLU A 126 -5.88 10.47 10.30
CA GLU A 126 -6.66 11.50 10.99
C GLU A 126 -7.93 10.94 11.62
N ASN A 127 -8.64 10.07 10.89
CA ASN A 127 -9.82 9.41 11.43
C ASN A 127 -9.49 8.56 12.66
N MET A 128 -8.43 7.75 12.58
CA MET A 128 -7.95 6.95 13.70
C MET A 128 -7.52 7.82 14.88
N ARG A 129 -6.86 8.95 14.62
CA ARG A 129 -6.50 9.94 15.65
C ARG A 129 -7.76 10.50 16.33
N ALA A 130 -8.76 10.91 15.55
CA ALA A 130 -10.01 11.44 16.09
C ALA A 130 -10.74 10.43 17.00
N ILE A 131 -10.74 9.15 16.63
CA ILE A 131 -11.32 8.06 17.43
C ILE A 131 -10.54 7.87 18.74
N LEU A 132 -9.21 7.89 18.68
CA LEU A 132 -8.35 7.70 19.86
C LEU A 132 -8.48 8.83 20.88
N PHE A 133 -8.52 10.09 20.43
CA PHE A 133 -8.49 11.25 21.32
C PHE A 133 -9.88 11.80 21.67
N SER A 134 -10.83 11.73 20.75
CA SER A 134 -12.15 12.36 20.90
C SER A 134 -13.32 11.38 20.81
N GLY A 135 -13.07 10.10 20.50
CA GLY A 135 -14.11 9.10 20.27
C GLY A 135 -14.98 9.36 19.03
N LYS A 136 -14.62 10.35 18.19
CA LYS A 136 -15.41 10.73 17.02
C LYS A 136 -14.95 9.94 15.81
N PHE A 137 -15.88 9.23 15.19
CA PHE A 137 -15.69 8.58 13.90
C PHE A 137 -16.24 9.47 12.79
N ASN A 138 -15.40 9.84 11.83
CA ASN A 138 -15.82 10.60 10.66
C ASN A 138 -15.98 9.68 9.44
N ALA A 139 -17.21 9.33 9.10
CA ALA A 139 -17.48 8.47 7.95
C ALA A 139 -17.04 9.10 6.62
N LEU A 140 -17.08 10.44 6.51
CA LEU A 140 -16.73 11.16 5.28
C LEU A 140 -15.26 10.96 4.91
N ASP A 141 -14.34 10.98 5.88
CA ASP A 141 -12.91 10.73 5.65
C ASP A 141 -12.67 9.32 5.09
N ILE A 142 -13.41 8.33 5.60
CA ILE A 142 -13.34 6.94 5.11
C ILE A 142 -13.85 6.85 3.67
N TYR A 143 -14.94 7.53 3.33
CA TYR A 143 -15.47 7.55 1.96
C TYR A 143 -14.51 8.23 0.98
N ILE A 144 -13.88 9.34 1.38
CA ILE A 144 -12.86 10.02 0.56
C ILE A 144 -11.67 9.11 0.36
N ALA A 145 -11.14 8.50 1.43
CA ALA A 145 -10.01 7.57 1.36
C ALA A 145 -10.32 6.39 0.43
N LEU A 146 -11.52 5.81 0.54
CA LEU A 146 -11.96 4.70 -0.29
C LEU A 146 -12.05 5.11 -1.77
N THR A 147 -12.63 6.27 -2.05
CA THR A 147 -12.77 6.79 -3.43
C THR A 147 -11.39 7.01 -4.07
N LEU A 148 -10.47 7.65 -3.35
CA LEU A 148 -9.08 7.84 -3.80
C LEU A 148 -8.37 6.50 -4.03
N ASN A 149 -8.53 5.54 -3.11
CA ASN A 149 -7.97 4.21 -3.25
C ASN A 149 -8.48 3.47 -4.49
N LEU A 150 -9.78 3.54 -4.78
CA LEU A 150 -10.34 2.92 -5.98
C LEU A 150 -9.78 3.54 -7.27
N ILE A 151 -9.68 4.88 -7.32
CA ILE A 151 -9.08 5.59 -8.45
C ILE A 151 -7.62 5.13 -8.65
N TYR A 152 -6.81 5.08 -7.58
CA TYR A 152 -5.41 4.66 -7.67
C TYR A 152 -5.23 3.19 -7.98
N LEU A 153 -6.11 2.32 -7.49
CA LEU A 153 -6.07 0.90 -7.82
C LEU A 153 -6.33 0.68 -9.32
N ILE A 154 -7.29 1.40 -9.91
CA ILE A 154 -7.57 1.34 -11.35
C ILE A 154 -6.35 1.86 -12.14
N LEU A 155 -5.84 3.05 -11.81
CA LEU A 155 -4.71 3.66 -12.51
C LEU A 155 -3.44 2.81 -12.42
N SER A 156 -3.11 2.29 -11.24
CA SER A 156 -1.95 1.44 -11.02
C SER A 156 -2.07 0.09 -11.73
N THR A 157 -3.26 -0.51 -11.79
CA THR A 157 -3.50 -1.74 -12.54
C THR A 157 -3.32 -1.52 -14.05
N ILE A 158 -3.83 -0.41 -14.59
CA ILE A 158 -3.61 -0.03 -16.00
C ILE A 158 -2.11 0.17 -16.26
N PHE A 159 -1.44 0.91 -15.38
CA PHE A 159 0.00 1.14 -15.47
C PHE A 159 0.79 -0.17 -15.48
N LEU A 160 0.53 -1.07 -14.54
CA LEU A 160 1.17 -2.40 -14.45
C LEU A 160 0.97 -3.20 -15.74
N LYS A 161 -0.26 -3.25 -16.27
CA LYS A 161 -0.58 -3.92 -17.54
C LYS A 161 0.24 -3.37 -18.71
N LEU A 162 0.33 -2.05 -18.82
CA LEU A 162 1.09 -1.38 -19.89
C LEU A 162 2.60 -1.67 -19.77
N MET A 163 3.15 -1.58 -18.56
CA MET A 163 4.57 -1.85 -18.33
C MET A 163 4.93 -3.31 -18.56
N PHE A 164 4.07 -4.24 -18.14
CA PHE A 164 4.25 -5.67 -18.40
C PHE A 164 4.26 -5.99 -19.89
N LYS A 165 3.29 -5.46 -20.67
CA LYS A 165 3.26 -5.65 -22.14
C LYS A 165 4.51 -5.09 -22.81
N ASN A 166 4.97 -3.92 -22.38
CA ASN A 166 6.18 -3.29 -22.91
C ASN A 166 7.45 -4.11 -22.59
N ALA A 167 7.55 -4.64 -21.37
CA ALA A 167 8.67 -5.51 -20.96
C ALA A 167 8.73 -6.80 -21.77
N LEU A 168 7.57 -7.39 -22.10
CA LEU A 168 7.45 -8.57 -22.94
C LEU A 168 7.92 -8.30 -24.37
N GLN A 169 7.44 -7.22 -24.99
CA GLN A 169 7.81 -6.83 -26.36
C GLN A 169 9.29 -6.50 -26.52
N ASN A 170 9.91 -5.93 -25.48
CA ASN A 170 11.32 -5.54 -25.52
C ASN A 170 12.28 -6.64 -25.04
N GLY A 171 11.79 -7.86 -24.77
CA GLY A 171 12.60 -8.98 -24.28
C GLY A 171 13.31 -8.72 -22.95
N ARG A 172 12.87 -7.72 -22.18
CA ARG A 172 13.55 -7.25 -20.96
C ARG A 172 13.35 -8.16 -19.75
N LEU A 173 12.32 -9.01 -19.79
CA LEU A 173 12.07 -10.00 -18.72
C LEU A 173 13.24 -10.97 -18.53
N ILE A 174 13.99 -11.28 -19.60
CA ILE A 174 15.14 -12.21 -19.59
C ILE A 174 16.42 -11.51 -19.09
N LYS A 175 16.45 -10.17 -19.05
CA LYS A 175 17.60 -9.35 -18.66
C LYS A 175 17.46 -8.72 -17.26
N LEU A 176 16.53 -9.20 -16.44
CA LEU A 176 16.40 -8.81 -15.03
C LEU A 176 17.54 -9.41 -14.19
N ASN A 177 18.78 -9.01 -14.49
CA ASN A 177 19.97 -9.24 -13.69
C ASN A 177 20.40 -7.95 -13.01
#